data_AF-A0A6M0HQ33-F1
#
_entry.id   AF-A0A6M0HQ33-F1
#
_cell.length_a   1.000
_cell.length_b   1.000
_cell.length_c   1.000
_cell.angle_alpha   90.00
_cell.angle_beta   90.00
_cell.angle_gamma   90.00
#
_symmetry.space_group_name_H-M   'P 1'
#
loop_
_entity.id
_entity.type
_entity.pdbx_description
1 polymer ?
#
loop_
_entity_poly.entity_id
_entity_poly.type
_entity_poly.pdbx_seq_one_letter_code
_entity_poly.pdbx_strand_id
1 'polypeptide(L)'
;MTRAPRPPRPVPGAPHVPVLLAEVLAALDLSGSALAVDGTFGAGGYTRAMLEADPNVHVIAIDRDPGAIAGGAPLVESAQGRLTLVPGRFGSLDAAVRAEGHAEADAVVLDIGVSSMQIDQPERGFSFRNDGPLDMRMERDGQSAADLVNEADEADLADIIYHYGEERRSRAVARAIIEARRKGRIETTGALAEIVGSVVWADPASGIHPATRTFQGLRIAVNDELGELVQALHAAERILKPGGRLAVVTFHSLEDRIVKQFFSARSGRAAQASRHVPSVAMPTPRSFTAVTKGPVLPSDAEIHRNPRARSAKLRAVERTDTPAPAPLAAIETLAALPERTGRSGGARR
;
A
#
# COMPACT_ATOMS: atom_id res chain seq x y z
N MET A 1 -41.78 18.06 -15.22
CA MET A 1 -40.72 17.36 -14.45
C MET A 1 -39.53 17.16 -15.36
N THR A 2 -38.57 18.07 -15.30
CA THR A 2 -37.41 18.14 -16.20
C THR A 2 -36.37 17.11 -15.73
N ARG A 3 -36.06 16.11 -16.56
CA ARG A 3 -35.01 15.12 -16.28
C ARG A 3 -33.66 15.83 -16.14
N ALA A 4 -32.98 15.60 -15.03
CA ALA A 4 -31.60 16.04 -14.85
C ALA A 4 -30.70 15.49 -15.98
N PRO A 5 -29.76 16.28 -16.51
CA PRO A 5 -28.87 15.83 -17.57
C PRO A 5 -27.99 14.67 -17.07
N ARG A 6 -27.81 13.65 -17.93
CA ARG A 6 -26.87 12.56 -17.66
C ARG A 6 -25.45 13.14 -17.56
N PRO A 7 -24.64 12.72 -16.56
CA PRO A 7 -23.25 13.16 -16.48
C PRO A 7 -22.46 12.63 -17.69
N PRO A 8 -21.44 13.37 -18.14
CA PRO A 8 -20.60 12.97 -19.26
C PRO A 8 -19.89 11.66 -18.94
N ARG A 9 -19.74 10.78 -19.95
CA ARG A 9 -18.90 9.59 -19.84
C ARG A 9 -17.43 10.02 -19.67
N PRO A 10 -16.64 9.32 -18.84
CA PRO A 10 -15.21 9.58 -18.74
C PRO A 10 -14.54 9.38 -20.10
N VAL A 11 -13.67 10.33 -20.47
CA VAL A 11 -12.94 10.37 -21.73
C VAL A 11 -11.78 9.38 -21.64
N PRO A 12 -11.58 8.47 -22.62
CA PRO A 12 -10.39 7.63 -22.66
C PRO A 12 -9.14 8.52 -22.78
N GLY A 13 -8.20 8.39 -21.83
CA GLY A 13 -6.93 9.15 -21.84
C GLY A 13 -6.87 10.35 -20.89
N ALA A 14 -7.86 10.59 -20.02
CA ALA A 14 -7.69 11.55 -18.93
C ALA A 14 -6.63 11.02 -17.92
N PRO A 15 -5.63 11.83 -17.52
CA PRO A 15 -4.64 11.41 -16.54
C PRO A 15 -5.33 10.96 -15.26
N HIS A 16 -4.90 9.82 -14.72
CA HIS A 16 -5.46 9.27 -13.49
C HIS A 16 -5.28 10.27 -12.35
N VAL A 17 -6.39 10.81 -11.82
CA VAL A 17 -6.35 11.74 -10.70
C VAL A 17 -6.02 10.95 -9.44
N PRO A 18 -4.94 11.29 -8.71
CA PRO A 18 -4.61 10.67 -7.42
C PRO A 18 -5.74 10.82 -6.43
N VAL A 19 -5.88 9.82 -5.58
CA VAL A 19 -6.91 9.81 -4.55
C VAL A 19 -6.54 10.79 -3.45
N LEU A 20 -7.49 11.57 -2.93
CA LEU A 20 -7.24 12.54 -1.86
C LEU A 20 -6.13 13.56 -2.18
N LEU A 21 -5.92 13.89 -3.46
CA LEU A 21 -4.79 14.72 -3.90
C LEU A 21 -4.72 16.06 -3.14
N ALA A 22 -5.85 16.75 -3.04
CA ALA A 22 -5.90 18.07 -2.39
C ALA A 22 -5.61 17.96 -0.89
N GLU A 23 -6.17 16.93 -0.24
CA GLU A 23 -5.99 16.66 1.18
C GLU A 23 -4.55 16.24 1.50
N VAL A 24 -3.91 15.49 0.61
CA VAL A 24 -2.49 15.11 0.72
C VAL A 24 -1.61 16.35 0.64
N LEU A 25 -1.77 17.21 -0.37
CA LEU A 25 -0.97 18.43 -0.50
C LEU A 25 -1.16 19.38 0.69
N ALA A 26 -2.40 19.54 1.15
CA ALA A 26 -2.70 20.33 2.34
C ALA A 26 -2.06 19.74 3.61
N ALA A 27 -2.00 18.41 3.73
CA ALA A 27 -1.36 17.74 4.84
C ALA A 27 0.17 17.89 4.81
N LEU A 28 0.78 17.80 3.63
CA LEU A 28 2.24 17.92 3.45
C LEU A 28 2.75 19.34 3.70
N ASP A 29 1.97 20.37 3.35
CA ASP A 29 2.37 21.78 3.46
C ASP A 29 3.76 22.04 2.86
N LEU A 30 3.81 21.98 1.53
CA LEU A 30 5.06 22.06 0.76
C LEU A 30 5.69 23.47 0.75
N SER A 31 5.09 24.44 1.42
CA SER A 31 5.52 25.84 1.40
C SER A 31 6.97 25.97 1.90
N GLY A 32 7.91 26.28 1.00
CA GLY A 32 9.33 26.41 1.35
C GLY A 32 10.05 25.07 1.59
N SER A 33 9.47 23.97 1.15
CA SER A 33 10.13 22.66 1.12
C SER A 33 11.22 22.64 0.07
N ALA A 34 12.41 22.15 0.44
CA ALA A 34 13.51 21.97 -0.52
C ALA A 34 13.43 20.60 -1.22
N LEU A 35 13.07 19.56 -0.47
CA LEU A 35 12.99 18.17 -0.93
C LEU A 35 11.71 17.49 -0.44
N ALA A 36 10.93 16.98 -1.39
CA ALA A 36 9.83 16.06 -1.14
C ALA A 36 10.14 14.66 -1.69
N VAL A 37 9.57 13.63 -1.07
CA VAL A 37 9.69 12.24 -1.50
C VAL A 37 8.32 11.70 -1.84
N ASP A 38 8.16 11.23 -3.08
CA ASP A 38 7.03 10.40 -3.50
C ASP A 38 7.46 8.94 -3.43
N GLY A 39 7.13 8.23 -2.35
CA GLY A 39 7.54 6.84 -2.20
C GLY A 39 6.80 5.87 -3.12
N THR A 40 5.77 6.31 -3.84
CA THR A 40 4.88 5.42 -4.60
C THR A 40 4.48 6.12 -5.90
N PHE A 41 5.47 6.42 -6.72
CA PHE A 41 5.33 7.29 -7.89
C PHE A 41 4.11 6.95 -8.77
N GLY A 42 3.95 5.67 -9.12
CA GLY A 42 2.87 5.18 -9.97
C GLY A 42 2.83 5.90 -11.32
N ALA A 43 1.81 6.72 -11.52
CA ALA A 43 1.63 7.55 -12.73
C ALA A 43 2.17 8.99 -12.57
N GLY A 44 2.86 9.28 -11.47
CA GLY A 44 3.45 10.59 -11.15
C GLY A 44 2.44 11.66 -10.79
N GLY A 45 1.25 11.28 -10.32
CA GLY A 45 0.18 12.24 -10.02
C GLY A 45 0.46 13.11 -8.80
N TYR A 46 0.92 12.54 -7.67
CA TYR A 46 1.35 13.33 -6.52
C TYR A 46 2.63 14.09 -6.85
N THR A 47 3.64 13.42 -7.40
CA THR A 47 4.87 14.05 -7.89
C THR A 47 4.61 15.31 -8.72
N ARG A 48 3.75 15.24 -9.74
CA ARG A 48 3.38 16.42 -10.56
C ARG A 48 2.78 17.52 -9.71
N ALA A 49 1.83 17.19 -8.83
CA ALA A 49 1.17 18.18 -8.02
C ALA A 49 2.11 18.82 -6.98
N MET A 50 3.11 18.09 -6.47
CA MET A 50 4.16 18.65 -5.62
C MET A 50 5.04 19.64 -6.40
N LEU A 51 5.48 19.26 -7.61
CA LEU A 51 6.28 20.13 -8.50
C LEU A 51 5.52 21.40 -8.96
N GLU A 52 4.20 21.33 -9.02
CA GLU A 52 3.30 22.46 -9.32
C GLU A 52 3.04 23.34 -8.09
N ALA A 53 3.02 22.77 -6.89
CA ALA A 53 2.72 23.48 -5.65
C ALA A 53 3.84 24.44 -5.22
N ASP A 54 5.10 24.08 -5.44
CA ASP A 54 6.25 24.95 -5.17
C ASP A 54 7.29 24.84 -6.31
N PRO A 55 7.66 25.96 -6.98
CA PRO A 55 8.63 25.92 -8.07
C PRO A 55 10.05 25.54 -7.63
N ASN A 56 10.38 25.64 -6.32
CA ASN A 56 11.70 25.36 -5.79
C ASN A 56 11.86 23.94 -5.22
N VAL A 57 10.75 23.20 -5.06
CA VAL A 57 10.81 21.85 -4.51
C VAL A 57 11.48 20.90 -5.51
N HIS A 58 12.41 20.10 -4.99
CA HIS A 58 12.91 18.92 -5.68
C HIS A 58 12.14 17.71 -5.19
N VAL A 59 11.83 16.78 -6.09
CA VAL A 59 11.12 15.55 -5.77
C VAL A 59 11.99 14.36 -6.08
N ILE A 60 12.19 13.48 -5.11
CA ILE A 60 12.67 12.12 -5.33
C ILE A 60 11.45 11.21 -5.37
N ALA A 61 11.19 10.61 -6.53
CA ALA A 61 10.08 9.70 -6.73
C ALA A 61 10.58 8.26 -6.86
N ILE A 62 9.97 7.33 -6.14
CA ILE A 62 10.40 5.93 -6.05
C ILE A 62 9.28 5.04 -6.57
N ASP A 63 9.62 4.08 -7.43
CA ASP A 63 8.72 2.99 -7.78
C ASP A 63 9.49 1.71 -8.06
N ARG A 64 8.86 0.60 -7.69
CA ARG A 64 9.38 -0.75 -7.91
C ARG A 64 8.94 -1.32 -9.26
N ASP A 65 7.89 -0.77 -9.86
CA ASP A 65 7.38 -1.19 -11.15
C ASP A 65 8.20 -0.59 -12.31
N PRO A 66 8.90 -1.40 -13.11
CA PRO A 66 9.67 -0.89 -14.26
C PRO A 66 8.81 -0.10 -15.26
N GLY A 67 7.51 -0.41 -15.36
CA GLY A 67 6.57 0.31 -16.21
C GLY A 67 6.26 1.72 -15.69
N ALA A 68 6.20 1.91 -14.36
CA ALA A 68 6.06 3.24 -13.76
C ALA A 68 7.31 4.08 -14.02
N ILE A 69 8.49 3.50 -13.84
CA ILE A 69 9.78 4.16 -14.10
C ILE A 69 9.89 4.59 -15.57
N ALA A 70 9.61 3.68 -16.51
CA ALA A 70 9.61 3.99 -17.94
C ALA A 70 8.57 5.05 -18.31
N GLY A 71 7.36 4.97 -17.74
CA GLY A 71 6.28 5.92 -17.95
C GLY A 71 6.53 7.32 -17.38
N GLY A 72 7.45 7.45 -16.42
CA GLY A 72 7.79 8.72 -15.78
C GLY A 72 8.76 9.60 -16.56
N ALA A 73 9.44 9.07 -17.60
CA ALA A 73 10.46 9.82 -18.35
C ALA A 73 9.98 11.19 -18.88
N PRO A 74 8.76 11.34 -19.45
CA PRO A 74 8.27 12.66 -19.88
C PRO A 74 8.08 13.67 -18.74
N LEU A 75 7.75 13.19 -17.53
CA LEU A 75 7.63 14.05 -16.35
C LEU A 75 9.00 14.48 -15.82
N VAL A 76 10.00 13.60 -15.90
CA VAL A 76 11.39 13.95 -15.55
C VAL A 76 11.92 15.04 -16.48
N GLU A 77 11.68 14.91 -17.79
CA GLU A 77 12.07 15.92 -18.77
C GLU A 77 11.39 17.27 -18.51
N SER A 78 10.07 17.27 -18.26
CA SER A 78 9.31 18.50 -18.01
C SER A 78 9.61 19.14 -16.64
N ALA A 79 10.10 18.36 -15.67
CA ALA A 79 10.51 18.87 -14.36
C ALA A 79 11.84 19.64 -14.39
N GLN A 80 12.59 19.60 -15.49
CA GLN A 80 13.81 20.40 -15.70
C GLN A 80 14.86 20.22 -14.58
N GLY A 81 15.08 18.98 -14.16
CA GLY A 81 16.05 18.63 -13.11
C GLY A 81 15.52 18.70 -11.68
N ARG A 82 14.26 19.10 -11.48
CA ARG A 82 13.60 19.08 -10.16
C ARG A 82 13.02 17.72 -9.76
N LEU A 83 13.06 16.73 -10.66
CA LEU A 83 12.58 15.38 -10.40
C LEU A 83 13.68 14.37 -10.64
N THR A 84 13.95 13.55 -9.63
CA THR A 84 14.75 12.33 -9.74
C THR A 84 13.84 11.13 -9.58
N LEU A 85 13.80 10.26 -10.59
CA LEU A 85 12.99 9.04 -10.58
C LEU A 85 13.90 7.82 -10.30
N VAL A 86 13.67 7.15 -9.18
CA VAL A 86 14.52 6.07 -8.65
C VAL A 86 13.79 4.73 -8.74
N PRO A 87 14.30 3.75 -9.52
CA PRO A 87 13.78 2.39 -9.47
C PRO A 87 14.14 1.74 -8.14
N GLY A 88 13.14 1.29 -7.38
CA GLY A 88 13.37 0.65 -6.09
C GLY A 88 12.12 0.51 -5.25
N ARG A 89 12.28 -0.17 -4.11
CA ARG A 89 11.19 -0.34 -3.16
C ARG A 89 11.16 0.80 -2.15
N PHE A 90 9.95 1.21 -1.79
CA PHE A 90 9.73 2.33 -0.90
C PHE A 90 10.04 2.00 0.57
N GLY A 91 10.11 0.72 0.95
CA GLY A 91 10.65 0.29 2.24
C GLY A 91 12.08 0.78 2.49
N SER A 92 12.84 1.03 1.42
CA SER A 92 14.23 1.52 1.46
C SER A 92 14.35 2.98 1.01
N LEU A 93 13.29 3.79 1.15
CA LEU A 93 13.30 5.19 0.68
C LEU A 93 14.41 6.04 1.31
N ASP A 94 14.88 5.69 2.51
CA ASP A 94 15.96 6.42 3.15
C ASP A 94 17.34 6.12 2.55
N ALA A 95 17.52 4.91 2.02
CA ALA A 95 18.70 4.58 1.24
C ALA A 95 18.68 5.30 -0.12
N ALA A 96 17.51 5.35 -0.78
CA ALA A 96 17.33 6.07 -2.05
C ALA A 96 17.65 7.57 -1.90
N VAL A 97 17.10 8.22 -0.87
CA VAL A 97 17.36 9.65 -0.58
C VAL A 97 18.84 9.92 -0.32
N ARG A 98 19.53 9.04 0.42
CA ARG A 98 20.97 9.16 0.68
C ARG A 98 21.83 8.93 -0.56
N ALA A 99 21.43 8.01 -1.44
CA ALA A 99 22.13 7.75 -2.69
C ALA A 99 22.13 8.98 -3.61
N GLU A 100 21.06 9.77 -3.56
CA GLU A 100 20.94 11.06 -4.27
C GLU A 100 21.62 12.23 -3.53
N GLY A 101 22.39 11.96 -2.47
CA GLY A 101 23.17 12.97 -1.76
C GLY A 101 22.41 13.77 -0.71
N HIS A 102 21.20 13.36 -0.34
CA HIS A 102 20.38 14.02 0.67
C HIS A 102 20.37 13.24 1.99
N ALA A 103 20.50 13.95 3.12
CA ALA A 103 20.40 13.34 4.44
C ALA A 103 18.96 13.35 4.98
N GLU A 104 18.20 14.40 4.63
CA GLU A 104 16.87 14.66 5.17
C GLU A 104 15.91 15.13 4.06
N ALA A 105 14.61 15.00 4.32
CA ALA A 105 13.51 15.47 3.48
C ALA A 105 12.51 16.33 4.27
N ASP A 106 11.82 17.23 3.58
CA ASP A 106 10.78 18.09 4.12
C ASP A 106 9.42 17.39 4.14
N ALA A 107 9.14 16.59 3.11
CA ALA A 107 7.84 15.96 2.92
C ALA A 107 8.01 14.53 2.38
N VAL A 108 7.16 13.62 2.81
CA VAL A 108 7.07 12.25 2.30
C VAL A 108 5.60 11.90 2.08
N VAL A 109 5.26 11.43 0.88
CA VAL A 109 3.96 10.82 0.58
C VAL A 109 4.13 9.35 0.26
N LEU A 110 3.23 8.52 0.83
CA LEU A 110 3.13 7.09 0.54
C LEU A 110 1.66 6.76 0.19
N ASP A 111 1.40 6.34 -1.05
CA ASP A 111 0.11 5.87 -1.54
C ASP A 111 0.14 4.35 -1.66
N ILE A 112 -0.25 3.68 -0.58
CA ILE A 112 0.00 2.25 -0.38
C ILE A 112 -1.00 1.42 -1.16
N GLY A 113 -0.53 0.64 -2.13
CA GLY A 113 -1.36 -0.31 -2.84
C GLY A 113 -0.95 -0.43 -4.30
N VAL A 114 -1.87 -0.90 -5.13
CA VAL A 114 -1.66 -1.00 -6.58
C VAL A 114 -2.08 0.26 -7.29
N SER A 115 -1.30 0.64 -8.30
CA SER A 115 -1.69 1.71 -9.20
C SER A 115 -2.87 1.29 -10.08
N SER A 116 -3.66 2.26 -10.51
CA SER A 116 -4.72 2.01 -11.50
C SER A 116 -4.20 1.39 -12.78
N MET A 117 -2.99 1.76 -13.21
CA MET A 117 -2.35 1.19 -14.40
C MET A 117 -2.16 -0.33 -14.27
N GLN A 118 -1.78 -0.81 -13.08
CA GLN A 118 -1.62 -2.23 -12.79
C GLN A 118 -2.96 -2.99 -12.80
N ILE A 119 -4.04 -2.36 -12.33
CA ILE A 119 -5.39 -2.96 -12.37
C ILE A 119 -5.97 -2.96 -13.79
N ASP A 120 -5.70 -1.92 -14.57
CA ASP A 120 -6.28 -1.71 -15.89
C ASP A 120 -5.60 -2.51 -17.00
N GLN A 121 -4.41 -3.07 -16.73
CA GLN A 121 -3.65 -3.95 -17.63
C GLN A 121 -3.91 -5.42 -17.26
N PRO A 122 -4.76 -6.16 -18.02
CA PRO A 122 -5.09 -7.56 -17.70
C PRO A 122 -3.86 -8.46 -17.65
N GLU A 123 -2.84 -8.17 -18.47
CA GLU A 123 -1.57 -8.89 -18.53
C GLU A 123 -0.76 -8.85 -17.22
N ARG A 124 -1.09 -7.93 -16.30
CA ARG A 124 -0.46 -7.83 -14.98
C ARG A 124 -1.10 -8.73 -13.93
N GLY A 125 -2.30 -9.24 -14.17
CA GLY A 125 -2.93 -10.22 -13.28
C GLY A 125 -3.46 -9.70 -11.94
N PHE A 126 -3.54 -8.38 -11.72
CA PHE A 126 -4.03 -7.80 -10.47
C PHE A 126 -5.56 -7.81 -10.33
N SER A 127 -6.28 -8.04 -11.43
CA SER A 127 -7.74 -8.04 -11.47
C SER A 127 -8.27 -9.24 -12.23
N PHE A 128 -9.42 -9.75 -11.78
CA PHE A 128 -10.21 -10.77 -12.48
C PHE A 128 -11.38 -10.16 -13.28
N ARG A 129 -11.44 -8.83 -13.42
CA ARG A 129 -12.48 -8.16 -14.23
C ARG A 129 -12.35 -8.49 -15.71
N ASN A 130 -11.10 -8.51 -16.18
CA ASN A 130 -10.71 -8.98 -17.49
C ASN A 130 -9.72 -10.11 -17.23
N ASP A 131 -9.89 -11.25 -17.91
CA ASP A 131 -8.98 -12.37 -17.69
C ASP A 131 -7.56 -12.07 -18.23
N GLY A 132 -6.57 -12.66 -17.58
CA GLY A 132 -5.15 -12.48 -17.85
C GLY A 132 -4.29 -13.44 -17.03
N PRO A 133 -2.97 -13.47 -17.24
CA PRO A 133 -2.05 -14.31 -16.48
C PRO A 133 -2.14 -14.03 -14.98
N LEU A 134 -2.09 -15.06 -14.16
CA LEU A 134 -2.08 -14.93 -12.71
C LEU A 134 -0.66 -14.52 -12.23
N ASP A 135 -0.30 -13.26 -12.42
CA ASP A 135 1.05 -12.74 -12.10
C ASP A 135 1.09 -11.99 -10.75
N MET A 136 0.45 -10.82 -10.68
CA MET A 136 0.43 -9.92 -9.51
C MET A 136 1.78 -9.36 -9.04
N ARG A 137 2.91 -9.59 -9.74
CA ARG A 137 4.19 -8.97 -9.35
C ARG A 137 4.23 -7.51 -9.80
N MET A 138 4.57 -6.63 -8.87
CA MET A 138 4.82 -5.23 -9.18
C MET A 138 6.18 -5.06 -9.91
N GLU A 139 7.23 -5.74 -9.45
CA GLU A 139 8.61 -5.67 -9.98
C GLU A 139 8.88 -6.52 -11.22
N ARG A 140 7.95 -7.41 -11.59
CA ARG A 140 8.12 -8.45 -12.62
C ARG A 140 9.29 -9.43 -12.34
N ASP A 141 9.70 -9.53 -11.09
CA ASP A 141 10.72 -10.46 -10.62
C ASP A 141 10.22 -11.26 -9.39
N GLY A 142 10.83 -12.42 -9.15
CA GLY A 142 10.47 -13.33 -8.07
C GLY A 142 9.24 -14.21 -8.36
N GLN A 143 8.71 -14.84 -7.31
CA GLN A 143 7.59 -15.77 -7.38
C GLN A 143 6.29 -15.05 -7.78
N SER A 144 5.58 -15.57 -8.79
CA SER A 144 4.28 -15.03 -9.21
C SER A 144 3.12 -15.57 -8.36
N ALA A 145 1.94 -14.97 -8.47
CA ALA A 145 0.72 -15.50 -7.87
C ALA A 145 0.39 -16.91 -8.41
N ALA A 146 0.65 -17.18 -9.70
CA ALA A 146 0.51 -18.51 -10.29
C ALA A 146 1.44 -19.51 -9.61
N ASP A 147 2.70 -19.16 -9.40
CA ASP A 147 3.65 -20.04 -8.72
C ASP A 147 3.19 -20.29 -7.28
N LEU A 148 2.81 -19.22 -6.56
CA LEU A 148 2.32 -19.31 -5.18
C LEU A 148 1.12 -20.25 -5.05
N VAL A 149 0.07 -20.11 -5.88
CA VAL A 149 -1.11 -20.99 -5.81
C VAL A 149 -0.81 -22.42 -6.25
N ASN A 150 0.16 -22.64 -7.14
CA ASN A 150 0.49 -23.96 -7.65
C ASN A 150 1.52 -24.71 -6.79
N GLU A 151 2.31 -24.03 -5.96
CA GLU A 151 3.44 -24.62 -5.24
C GLU A 151 3.29 -24.61 -3.72
N ALA A 152 2.68 -23.57 -3.13
CA ALA A 152 2.57 -23.46 -1.68
C ALA A 152 1.72 -24.59 -1.07
N ASP A 153 2.00 -24.94 0.18
CA ASP A 153 1.21 -25.92 0.91
C ASP A 153 -0.18 -25.37 1.25
N GLU A 154 -1.16 -26.26 1.41
CA GLU A 154 -2.56 -25.89 1.70
C GLU A 154 -2.68 -24.95 2.90
N ALA A 155 -1.91 -25.22 3.94
CA ALA A 155 -1.95 -24.44 5.16
C ALA A 155 -1.37 -23.03 4.93
N ASP A 156 -0.31 -22.88 4.11
CA ASP A 156 0.30 -21.57 3.83
C ASP A 156 -0.67 -20.70 3.03
N LEU A 157 -1.31 -21.30 2.02
CA LEU A 157 -2.38 -20.64 1.28
C LEU A 157 -3.53 -20.22 2.19
N ALA A 158 -3.94 -21.09 3.12
CA ALA A 158 -5.00 -20.76 4.07
C ALA A 158 -4.60 -19.61 5.01
N ASP A 159 -3.35 -19.57 5.47
CA ASP A 159 -2.83 -18.52 6.34
C ASP A 159 -2.74 -17.18 5.58
N ILE A 160 -2.21 -17.17 4.35
CA ILE A 160 -2.18 -16.00 3.47
C ILE A 160 -3.59 -15.43 3.25
N ILE A 161 -4.54 -16.29 2.84
CA ILE A 161 -5.91 -15.86 2.53
C ILE A 161 -6.64 -15.38 3.80
N TYR A 162 -6.33 -15.96 4.96
CA TYR A 162 -6.92 -15.56 6.23
C TYR A 162 -6.35 -14.22 6.73
N HIS A 163 -5.03 -14.12 6.85
CA HIS A 163 -4.37 -12.98 7.47
C HIS A 163 -4.29 -11.77 6.55
N TYR A 164 -3.93 -11.98 5.28
CA TYR A 164 -3.80 -10.88 4.31
C TYR A 164 -5.08 -10.61 3.54
N GLY A 165 -5.90 -11.64 3.30
CA GLY A 165 -7.21 -11.47 2.66
C GLY A 165 -8.35 -11.12 3.62
N GLU A 166 -8.18 -11.33 4.93
CA GLU A 166 -9.27 -11.27 5.92
C GLU A 166 -10.48 -12.17 5.54
N GLU A 167 -10.24 -13.28 4.82
CA GLU A 167 -11.28 -14.20 4.35
C GLU A 167 -11.48 -15.39 5.31
N ARG A 168 -12.69 -15.49 5.87
CA ARG A 168 -13.04 -16.52 6.88
C ARG A 168 -13.12 -17.93 6.30
N ARG A 169 -13.43 -18.06 5.00
CA ARG A 169 -13.46 -19.32 4.26
C ARG A 169 -12.08 -19.72 3.73
N SER A 170 -11.00 -19.11 4.23
CA SER A 170 -9.62 -19.34 3.75
C SER A 170 -9.24 -20.81 3.58
N ARG A 171 -9.54 -21.66 4.57
CA ARG A 171 -9.27 -23.11 4.50
C ARG A 171 -10.04 -23.81 3.37
N ALA A 172 -11.29 -23.42 3.14
CA ALA A 172 -12.09 -23.96 2.04
C ALA A 172 -11.56 -23.50 0.68
N VAL A 173 -11.14 -22.24 0.57
CA VAL A 173 -10.50 -21.70 -0.63
C VAL A 173 -9.17 -22.41 -0.91
N ALA A 174 -8.28 -22.51 0.08
CA ALA A 174 -7.01 -23.19 -0.05
C ALA A 174 -7.20 -24.65 -0.52
N ARG A 175 -8.11 -25.39 0.11
CA ARG A 175 -8.44 -26.75 -0.33
C ARG A 175 -8.96 -26.81 -1.76
N ALA A 176 -9.83 -25.87 -2.16
CA ALA A 176 -10.34 -25.80 -3.53
C ALA A 176 -9.21 -25.54 -4.55
N ILE A 177 -8.24 -24.67 -4.22
CA ILE A 177 -7.04 -24.43 -5.01
C ILE A 177 -6.20 -25.70 -5.15
N ILE A 178 -5.97 -26.43 -4.05
CA ILE A 178 -5.22 -27.70 -4.07
C ILE A 178 -5.89 -28.76 -4.96
N GLU A 179 -7.22 -28.92 -4.83
CA GLU A 179 -7.95 -29.89 -5.64
C GLU A 179 -8.03 -29.48 -7.12
N ALA A 180 -8.09 -28.18 -7.41
CA ALA A 180 -8.05 -27.68 -8.77
C ALA A 180 -6.67 -27.90 -9.42
N ARG A 181 -5.57 -27.56 -8.72
CA ARG A 181 -4.22 -27.68 -9.28
C ARG A 181 -3.78 -29.12 -9.54
N ARG A 182 -4.42 -30.11 -8.88
CA ARG A 182 -4.26 -31.55 -9.18
C ARG A 182 -4.74 -31.93 -10.58
N LYS A 183 -5.67 -31.17 -11.16
CA LYS A 183 -6.26 -31.42 -12.48
C LYS A 183 -5.55 -30.66 -13.60
N GLY A 184 -4.81 -29.63 -13.25
CA GLY A 184 -4.06 -28.78 -14.18
C GLY A 184 -3.58 -27.52 -13.47
N ARG A 185 -2.49 -26.91 -13.94
CA ARG A 185 -1.97 -25.67 -13.35
C ARG A 185 -2.99 -24.54 -13.43
N ILE A 186 -3.07 -23.72 -12.40
CA ILE A 186 -3.90 -22.52 -12.37
C ILE A 186 -3.07 -21.37 -12.93
N GLU A 187 -3.39 -20.92 -14.14
CA GLU A 187 -2.55 -19.96 -14.88
C GLU A 187 -3.19 -18.59 -15.07
N THR A 188 -4.52 -18.48 -14.90
CA THR A 188 -5.25 -17.23 -15.19
C THR A 188 -6.05 -16.73 -13.99
N THR A 189 -6.27 -15.41 -13.97
CA THR A 189 -7.08 -14.74 -12.94
C THR A 189 -8.53 -15.24 -12.94
N GLY A 190 -9.10 -15.51 -14.11
CA GLY A 190 -10.46 -16.04 -14.28
C GLY A 190 -10.59 -17.42 -13.67
N ALA A 191 -9.65 -18.32 -13.95
CA ALA A 191 -9.64 -19.66 -13.37
C ALA A 191 -9.58 -19.62 -11.83
N LEU A 192 -8.72 -18.78 -11.26
CA LEU A 192 -8.67 -18.60 -9.81
C LEU A 192 -9.98 -18.02 -9.25
N ALA A 193 -10.56 -17.02 -9.92
CA ALA A 193 -11.80 -16.39 -9.49
C ALA A 193 -12.98 -17.37 -9.48
N GLU A 194 -13.07 -18.27 -10.46
CA GLU A 194 -14.07 -19.34 -10.53
C GLU A 194 -13.91 -20.34 -9.38
N ILE A 195 -12.67 -20.78 -9.10
CA ILE A 195 -12.37 -21.70 -7.99
C ILE A 195 -12.79 -21.07 -6.65
N VAL A 196 -12.48 -19.79 -6.43
CA VAL A 196 -12.88 -19.10 -5.20
C VAL A 196 -14.41 -18.95 -5.14
N GLY A 197 -15.04 -18.59 -6.26
CA GLY A 197 -16.48 -18.43 -6.38
C GLY A 197 -17.28 -19.71 -6.13
N SER A 198 -16.69 -20.89 -6.31
CA SER A 198 -17.35 -22.16 -6.01
C SER A 198 -17.45 -22.48 -4.51
N VAL A 199 -16.71 -21.78 -3.65
CA VAL A 199 -16.66 -22.05 -2.19
C VAL A 199 -16.94 -20.83 -1.31
N VAL A 200 -16.82 -19.62 -1.85
CA VAL A 200 -17.13 -18.36 -1.19
C VAL A 200 -18.39 -17.76 -1.81
N TRP A 201 -19.41 -17.55 -0.98
CA TRP A 201 -20.67 -16.98 -1.40
C TRP A 201 -20.56 -15.45 -1.47
N ALA A 202 -21.19 -14.85 -2.47
CA ALA A 202 -21.32 -13.40 -2.54
C ALA A 202 -22.21 -12.92 -1.39
N ASP A 203 -21.72 -11.94 -0.61
CA ASP A 203 -22.54 -11.20 0.33
C ASP A 203 -23.16 -10.00 -0.42
N PRO A 204 -24.49 -10.02 -0.71
CA PRO A 204 -25.15 -8.96 -1.45
C PRO A 204 -25.05 -7.60 -0.75
N ALA A 205 -24.92 -7.57 0.58
CA ALA A 205 -24.80 -6.34 1.35
C ALA A 205 -23.40 -5.70 1.20
N SER A 206 -22.36 -6.51 0.98
CA SER A 206 -20.99 -6.02 0.82
C SER A 206 -20.76 -5.36 -0.54
N GLY A 207 -21.45 -5.83 -1.59
CA GLY A 207 -21.19 -5.44 -2.98
C GLY A 207 -19.80 -5.84 -3.50
N ILE A 208 -19.06 -6.68 -2.76
CA ILE A 208 -17.71 -7.13 -3.09
C ILE A 208 -17.79 -8.52 -3.74
N HIS A 209 -17.04 -8.72 -4.83
CA HIS A 209 -16.97 -10.02 -5.49
C HIS A 209 -16.27 -11.05 -4.58
N PRO A 210 -16.72 -12.32 -4.50
CA PRO A 210 -16.16 -13.34 -3.62
C PRO A 210 -14.63 -13.51 -3.70
N ALA A 211 -14.07 -13.39 -4.91
CA ALA A 211 -12.64 -13.52 -5.14
C ALA A 211 -11.78 -12.36 -4.62
N THR A 212 -12.37 -11.19 -4.33
CA THR A 212 -11.63 -9.95 -4.04
C THR A 212 -10.66 -10.10 -2.87
N ARG A 213 -11.09 -10.72 -1.77
CA ARG A 213 -10.26 -10.92 -0.58
C ARG A 213 -9.13 -11.92 -0.82
N THR A 214 -9.38 -12.97 -1.60
CA THR A 214 -8.33 -13.94 -1.96
C THR A 214 -7.27 -13.27 -2.83
N PHE A 215 -7.69 -12.47 -3.83
CA PHE A 215 -6.78 -11.72 -4.67
C PHE A 215 -5.96 -10.70 -3.87
N GLN A 216 -6.59 -9.98 -2.95
CA GLN A 216 -5.87 -9.08 -2.03
C GLN A 216 -4.82 -9.84 -1.21
N GLY A 217 -5.18 -10.98 -0.62
CA GLY A 217 -4.25 -11.76 0.21
C GLY A 217 -3.05 -12.28 -0.57
N LEU A 218 -3.27 -12.81 -1.79
CA LEU A 218 -2.19 -13.26 -2.67
C LEU A 218 -1.30 -12.10 -3.13
N ARG A 219 -1.90 -10.96 -3.49
CA ARG A 219 -1.18 -9.76 -3.91
C ARG A 219 -0.23 -9.26 -2.82
N ILE A 220 -0.75 -9.16 -1.59
CA ILE A 220 0.04 -8.77 -0.41
C ILE A 220 1.20 -9.75 -0.19
N ALA A 221 0.95 -11.06 -0.28
CA ALA A 221 1.98 -12.08 -0.08
C ALA A 221 3.07 -12.04 -1.16
N VAL A 222 2.68 -11.94 -2.44
CA VAL A 222 3.62 -11.90 -3.58
C VAL A 222 4.53 -10.68 -3.53
N ASN A 223 4.03 -9.56 -3.01
CA ASN A 223 4.73 -8.29 -3.06
C ASN A 223 5.30 -7.83 -1.70
N ASP A 224 5.15 -8.62 -0.63
CA ASP A 224 5.47 -8.25 0.76
C ASP A 224 4.95 -6.85 1.14
N GLU A 225 3.71 -6.53 0.75
CA GLU A 225 3.20 -5.14 0.81
C GLU A 225 3.17 -4.58 2.23
N LEU A 226 2.81 -5.42 3.21
CA LEU A 226 2.76 -4.98 4.60
C LEU A 226 4.17 -4.84 5.20
N GLY A 227 5.11 -5.71 4.83
CA GLY A 227 6.50 -5.60 5.25
C GLY A 227 7.15 -4.32 4.72
N GLU A 228 6.95 -4.04 3.43
CA GLU A 228 7.40 -2.81 2.78
C GLU A 228 6.80 -1.56 3.43
N LEU A 229 5.50 -1.56 3.77
CA LEU A 229 4.86 -0.47 4.52
C LEU A 229 5.55 -0.21 5.87
N VAL A 230 5.82 -1.25 6.65
CA VAL A 230 6.47 -1.10 7.95
C VAL A 230 7.88 -0.52 7.80
N GLN A 231 8.66 -1.05 6.85
CA GLN A 231 10.01 -0.56 6.56
C GLN A 231 9.98 0.92 6.13
N ALA A 232 9.03 1.29 5.28
CA ALA A 232 8.88 2.65 4.76
C ALA A 232 8.49 3.66 5.83
N LEU A 233 7.60 3.29 6.76
CA LEU A 233 7.24 4.14 7.89
C LEU A 233 8.46 4.45 8.77
N HIS A 234 9.31 3.43 9.01
CA HIS A 234 10.57 3.62 9.71
C HIS A 234 11.60 4.42 8.91
N ALA A 235 11.67 4.22 7.59
CA ALA A 235 12.56 4.98 6.71
C ALA A 235 12.17 6.46 6.67
N ALA A 236 10.89 6.77 6.51
CA ALA A 236 10.37 8.13 6.55
C ALA A 236 10.67 8.83 7.89
N GLU A 237 10.50 8.12 9.01
CA GLU A 237 10.87 8.63 10.34
C GLU A 237 12.36 9.01 10.46
N ARG A 238 13.24 8.28 9.79
CA ARG A 238 14.69 8.53 9.80
C ARG A 238 15.11 9.73 8.97
N ILE A 239 14.43 10.01 7.86
CA ILE A 239 14.83 11.07 6.93
C ILE A 239 14.05 12.37 7.10
N LEU A 240 12.87 12.35 7.70
CA LEU A 240 12.14 13.61 7.90
C LEU A 240 12.91 14.50 8.88
N LYS A 241 13.16 15.73 8.46
CA LYS A 241 13.70 16.78 9.34
C LYS A 241 12.65 17.23 10.36
N PRO A 242 13.03 17.87 11.48
CA PRO A 242 12.05 18.50 12.37
C PRO A 242 11.14 19.49 11.61
N GLY A 243 9.83 19.38 11.82
CA GLY A 243 8.79 20.11 11.09
C GLY A 243 8.40 19.48 9.74
N GLY A 244 9.15 18.51 9.24
CA GLY A 244 8.80 17.78 8.01
C GLY A 244 7.59 16.87 8.19
N ARG A 245 6.86 16.58 7.11
CA ARG A 245 5.57 15.89 7.18
C ARG A 245 5.51 14.59 6.39
N LEU A 246 4.84 13.60 6.98
CA LEU A 246 4.53 12.31 6.35
C LEU A 246 3.02 12.22 6.11
N ALA A 247 2.62 12.01 4.86
CA ALA A 247 1.26 11.67 4.48
C ALA A 247 1.21 10.22 3.96
N VAL A 248 0.29 9.42 4.49
CA VAL A 248 0.09 8.02 4.07
C VAL A 248 -1.35 7.80 3.68
N VAL A 249 -1.58 7.35 2.45
CA VAL A 249 -2.87 6.94 1.92
C VAL A 249 -2.92 5.41 1.89
N THR A 250 -3.99 4.83 2.43
CA THR A 250 -4.19 3.38 2.54
C THR A 250 -5.55 2.99 1.99
N PHE A 251 -5.72 1.80 1.43
CA PHE A 251 -6.97 1.38 0.77
C PHE A 251 -7.65 0.19 1.45
N HIS A 252 -6.97 -0.46 2.38
CA HIS A 252 -7.60 -1.50 3.19
C HIS A 252 -7.26 -1.43 4.67
N SER A 253 -8.00 -2.23 5.44
CA SER A 253 -7.96 -2.32 6.91
C SER A 253 -6.59 -2.67 7.46
N LEU A 254 -5.86 -3.61 6.84
CA LEU A 254 -4.53 -4.07 7.29
C LEU A 254 -3.49 -2.93 7.27
N GLU A 255 -3.36 -2.23 6.14
CA GLU A 255 -2.48 -1.07 5.98
C GLU A 255 -2.84 0.04 6.98
N ASP A 256 -4.12 0.46 7.00
CA ASP A 256 -4.59 1.53 7.89
C ASP A 256 -4.34 1.20 9.37
N ARG A 257 -4.43 -0.07 9.75
CA ARG A 257 -4.12 -0.55 11.09
C ARG A 257 -2.65 -0.38 11.42
N ILE A 258 -1.75 -0.73 10.51
CA ILE A 258 -0.30 -0.56 10.68
C ILE A 258 0.04 0.92 10.85
N VAL A 259 -0.41 1.78 9.93
CA VAL A 259 -0.16 3.23 9.96
C VAL A 259 -0.71 3.85 11.25
N LYS A 260 -1.95 3.51 11.62
CA LYS A 260 -2.58 4.01 12.85
C LYS A 260 -1.78 3.62 14.09
N GLN A 261 -1.34 2.37 14.20
CA GLN A 261 -0.59 1.91 15.37
C GLN A 261 0.80 2.55 15.42
N PHE A 262 1.49 2.65 14.28
CA PHE A 262 2.78 3.33 14.17
C PHE A 262 2.68 4.80 14.61
N PHE A 263 1.74 5.58 14.04
CA PHE A 263 1.55 6.98 14.42
C PHE A 263 1.12 7.14 15.88
N SER A 264 0.27 6.26 16.41
CA SER A 264 -0.14 6.29 17.82
C SER A 264 1.03 6.04 18.77
N ALA A 265 1.90 5.07 18.45
CA ALA A 265 3.10 4.76 19.22
C ALA A 265 4.08 5.94 19.22
N ARG A 266 4.36 6.49 18.04
CA ARG A 266 5.31 7.60 17.86
C ARG A 266 4.79 8.99 18.24
N SER A 267 3.48 9.13 18.45
CA SER A 267 2.88 10.36 19.01
C SER A 267 2.68 10.29 20.53
N GLY A 268 3.09 9.20 21.20
CA GLY A 268 2.89 9.00 22.64
C GLY A 268 1.44 8.72 23.06
N ARG A 269 0.53 8.44 22.11
CA ARG A 269 -0.88 8.10 22.39
C ARG A 269 -1.06 6.64 22.82
N ALA A 270 -0.15 5.75 22.42
CA ALA A 270 -0.18 4.33 22.82
C ALA A 270 -0.12 4.14 24.35
N ALA A 271 0.61 5.00 25.07
CA ALA A 271 0.72 4.96 26.53
C ALA A 271 -0.61 5.28 27.27
N GLN A 272 -1.60 5.87 26.60
CA GLN A 272 -2.89 6.21 27.22
C GLN A 272 -3.98 5.14 27.08
N ALA A 273 -3.77 4.11 26.25
CA ALA A 273 -4.79 3.09 25.98
C ALA A 273 -4.90 2.02 27.08
N SER A 274 -3.83 1.75 27.83
CA SER A 274 -3.80 0.75 28.89
C SER A 274 -4.02 1.37 30.27
N ARG A 275 -5.25 1.81 30.56
CA ARG A 275 -5.65 2.32 31.89
C ARG A 275 -5.70 1.28 33.02
N HIS A 276 -5.34 0.02 32.75
CA HIS A 276 -5.49 -1.11 33.69
C HIS A 276 -4.20 -1.88 34.00
N VAL A 277 -3.03 -1.41 33.56
CA VAL A 277 -1.74 -2.04 33.90
C VAL A 277 -0.79 -0.95 34.40
N PRO A 278 -0.19 -1.09 35.60
CA PRO A 278 0.84 -0.18 36.05
C PRO A 278 2.12 -0.48 35.25
N SER A 279 2.24 0.09 34.05
CA SER A 279 3.49 0.02 33.30
C SER A 279 4.42 1.13 33.76
N VAL A 280 5.62 0.76 34.21
CA VAL A 280 6.75 1.67 34.42
C VAL A 280 6.85 2.60 33.21
N ALA A 281 6.62 3.89 33.44
CA ALA A 281 6.55 4.92 32.41
C ALA A 281 7.95 5.21 31.85
N MET A 282 8.46 4.32 31.00
CA MET A 282 9.47 4.73 30.04
C MET A 282 8.78 5.70 29.08
N PRO A 283 9.23 6.97 28.98
CA PRO A 283 8.70 7.89 28.00
C PRO A 283 8.94 7.28 26.62
N THR A 284 7.88 6.91 25.91
CA THR A 284 8.03 6.55 24.50
C THR A 284 8.45 7.81 23.74
N PRO A 285 9.58 7.79 23.02
CA PRO A 285 10.05 8.97 22.31
C PRO A 285 9.01 9.40 21.28
N ARG A 286 8.64 10.68 21.35
CA ARG A 286 7.59 11.27 20.53
C ARG A 286 8.21 11.88 19.28
N SER A 287 8.55 11.05 18.31
CA SER A 287 9.12 11.48 17.03
C SER A 287 8.11 12.16 16.11
N PHE A 288 6.80 12.05 16.40
CA PHE A 288 5.73 12.63 15.59
C PHE A 288 4.66 13.36 16.40
N THR A 289 4.04 14.36 15.79
CA THR A 289 2.77 14.98 16.19
C THR A 289 1.71 14.72 15.11
N ALA A 290 0.46 14.53 15.51
CA ALA A 290 -0.59 14.23 14.55
C ALA A 290 -1.05 15.51 13.81
N VAL A 291 -0.90 15.53 12.48
CA VAL A 291 -1.48 16.57 11.61
C VAL A 291 -2.98 16.30 11.43
N THR A 292 -3.35 15.04 11.19
CA THR A 292 -4.74 14.61 11.12
C THR A 292 -5.20 14.01 12.45
N LYS A 293 -6.38 14.40 12.96
CA LYS A 293 -6.96 13.83 14.21
C LYS A 293 -7.43 12.39 14.05
N GLY A 294 -7.84 12.01 12.83
CA GLY A 294 -8.31 10.69 12.43
C GLY A 294 -8.05 10.48 10.95
N PRO A 295 -8.51 9.35 10.36
CA PRO A 295 -8.39 9.18 8.92
C PRO A 295 -9.23 10.24 8.19
N VAL A 296 -8.64 10.91 7.20
CA VAL A 296 -9.37 11.75 6.25
C VAL A 296 -9.88 10.83 5.14
N LEU A 297 -11.16 10.97 4.79
CA LEU A 297 -11.86 10.14 3.81
C LEU A 297 -12.16 10.96 2.55
N PRO A 298 -12.24 10.32 1.38
CA PRO A 298 -12.62 11.00 0.15
C PRO A 298 -14.06 11.52 0.24
N SER A 299 -14.29 12.65 -0.43
CA SER A 299 -15.64 13.20 -0.55
C SER A 299 -16.54 12.34 -1.44
N ASP A 300 -17.86 12.41 -1.26
CA ASP A 300 -18.81 11.73 -2.15
C ASP A 300 -18.62 12.11 -3.63
N ALA A 301 -18.26 13.38 -3.87
CA ALA A 301 -17.98 13.89 -5.21
C ALA A 301 -16.72 13.27 -5.83
N GLU A 302 -15.72 12.95 -5.02
CA GLU A 302 -14.53 12.22 -5.46
C GLU A 302 -14.86 10.75 -5.70
N ILE A 303 -15.56 10.09 -4.77
CA ILE A 303 -15.97 8.67 -4.92
C ILE A 303 -16.81 8.48 -6.18
N HIS A 304 -17.67 9.44 -6.52
CA HIS A 304 -18.46 9.40 -7.75
C HIS A 304 -17.59 9.47 -9.02
N ARG A 305 -16.56 10.31 -9.01
CA ARG A 305 -15.62 10.49 -10.13
C ARG A 305 -14.61 9.35 -10.23
N ASN A 306 -14.16 8.85 -9.09
CA ASN A 306 -13.20 7.77 -8.95
C ASN A 306 -13.72 6.76 -7.90
N PRO A 307 -14.48 5.73 -8.33
CA PRO A 307 -14.97 4.69 -7.42
C PRO A 307 -13.87 3.93 -6.65
N ARG A 308 -12.62 3.96 -7.12
CA ARG A 308 -11.47 3.32 -6.44
C ARG A 308 -11.06 4.09 -5.19
N ALA A 309 -11.39 5.37 -5.10
CA ALA A 309 -11.12 6.19 -3.91
C ALA A 309 -11.90 5.72 -2.69
N ARG A 310 -13.06 5.04 -2.85
CA ARG A 310 -14.03 4.74 -1.77
C ARG A 310 -13.43 4.24 -0.45
N SER A 311 -12.42 3.38 -0.50
CA SER A 311 -11.81 2.78 0.70
C SER A 311 -10.57 3.52 1.18
N ALA A 312 -10.17 4.59 0.50
CA ALA A 312 -8.98 5.34 0.80
C ALA A 312 -9.10 6.08 2.12
N LYS A 313 -8.00 6.08 2.87
CA LYS A 313 -7.84 6.79 4.13
C LYS A 313 -6.49 7.45 4.15
N LEU A 314 -6.48 8.78 4.31
CA LEU A 314 -5.28 9.56 4.54
C LEU A 314 -5.05 9.71 6.05
N ARG A 315 -3.81 9.49 6.48
CA ARG A 315 -3.29 9.90 7.79
C ARG A 315 -2.02 10.69 7.59
N ALA A 316 -1.85 11.76 8.37
CA ALA A 316 -0.62 12.54 8.34
C ALA A 316 -0.08 12.90 9.73
N VAL A 317 1.24 13.01 9.81
CA VAL A 317 2.02 13.39 10.98
C VAL A 317 3.13 14.37 10.62
N GLU A 318 3.54 15.16 11.59
CA GLU A 318 4.65 16.10 11.50
C GLU A 318 5.77 15.64 12.44
N ARG A 319 7.00 15.70 11.95
CA ARG A 319 8.20 15.24 12.63
C ARG A 319 8.61 16.24 13.72
N THR A 320 8.89 15.73 14.92
CA THR A 320 9.43 16.55 16.02
C THR A 320 10.96 16.68 15.96
N ASP A 321 11.53 17.37 16.94
CA ASP A 321 12.98 17.45 17.18
C ASP A 321 13.58 16.17 17.81
N THR A 322 12.74 15.25 18.29
CA THR A 322 13.20 14.00 18.94
C THR A 322 13.89 13.11 17.91
N PRO A 323 15.11 12.60 18.11
CA PRO A 323 15.76 11.70 17.15
C PRO A 323 14.93 10.45 16.81
N ALA A 324 15.13 9.91 15.60
CA ALA A 324 14.43 8.71 15.14
C ALA A 324 14.71 7.53 16.10
N PRO A 325 13.71 6.97 16.79
CA PRO A 325 13.95 5.93 17.77
C PRO A 325 14.14 4.56 17.11
N ALA A 326 14.54 3.56 17.90
CA ALA A 326 14.64 2.18 17.44
C ALA A 326 13.31 1.69 16.80
N PRO A 327 13.40 0.77 15.81
CA PRO A 327 12.22 0.18 15.17
C PRO A 327 11.23 -0.46 16.15
N LEU A 328 9.95 -0.52 15.76
CA LEU A 328 8.87 -1.03 16.59
C LEU A 328 8.61 -2.50 16.23
N ALA A 329 9.23 -3.43 16.95
CA ALA A 329 9.04 -4.87 16.74
C ALA A 329 7.55 -5.31 16.74
N ALA A 330 6.71 -4.66 17.56
CA ALA A 330 5.28 -4.93 17.61
C ALA A 330 4.55 -4.62 16.28
N ILE A 331 5.05 -3.66 15.50
CA ILE A 331 4.48 -3.29 14.20
C ILE A 331 4.93 -4.30 13.12
N GLU A 332 6.17 -4.78 13.20
CA GLU A 332 6.69 -5.84 12.31
C GLU A 332 5.83 -7.11 12.41
N THR A 333 5.38 -7.47 13.62
CA THR A 333 4.49 -8.62 13.84
C THR A 333 3.12 -8.47 13.15
N LEU A 334 2.65 -7.24 12.88
CA LEU A 334 1.39 -7.02 12.17
C LEU A 334 1.50 -7.26 10.66
N ALA A 335 2.71 -7.21 10.12
CA ALA A 335 2.99 -7.44 8.71
C ALA A 335 3.29 -8.91 8.41
N ALA A 336 3.78 -9.67 9.39
CA ALA A 336 4.17 -11.06 9.23
C ALA A 336 2.99 -12.04 9.36
N LEU A 337 3.08 -13.16 8.64
CA LEU A 337 2.27 -14.34 8.95
C LEU A 337 2.77 -14.97 10.26
N PRO A 338 1.89 -15.63 11.04
CA PRO A 338 2.32 -16.33 12.24
C PRO A 338 3.36 -17.40 11.92
N GLU A 339 4.48 -17.41 12.64
CA GLU A 339 5.44 -18.51 12.55
C GLU A 339 4.76 -19.81 12.99
N ARG A 340 4.86 -20.85 12.15
CA ARG A 340 4.48 -22.19 12.59
C ARG A 340 5.52 -22.71 13.55
N THR A 341 5.17 -22.77 14.83
CA THR A 341 5.96 -23.53 15.81
C THR A 341 6.14 -24.96 15.26
N GLY A 342 7.41 -25.34 15.10
CA GLY A 342 7.82 -26.42 14.21
C GLY A 342 7.07 -27.73 14.42
N ARG A 343 6.73 -28.38 13.29
CA ARG A 343 6.62 -29.84 13.23
C ARG A 343 7.95 -30.41 13.72
N SER A 344 8.01 -30.82 14.98
CA SER A 344 9.03 -31.75 15.41
C SER A 344 8.92 -32.99 14.54
N GLY A 345 9.98 -33.27 13.79
CA GLY A 345 10.12 -34.48 13.00
C GLY A 345 10.03 -35.67 13.93
N GLY A 346 8.84 -36.25 14.02
CA GLY A 346 8.64 -37.61 14.52
C GLY A 346 9.28 -38.56 13.53
N ALA A 347 10.58 -38.81 13.70
CA ALA A 347 11.25 -39.94 13.09
C ALA A 347 10.48 -41.21 13.48
N ARG A 348 9.73 -41.78 12.54
CA ARG A 348 9.25 -43.15 12.63
C ARG A 348 10.48 -44.04 12.51
N ARG A 349 10.89 -44.63 13.63
CA ARG A 349 11.56 -45.92 13.65
C ARG A 349 10.56 -47.00 13.24
#